data_AF-A0A953SA84-F1
#
_entry.id   AF-A0A953SA84-F1
#
_cell.length_a   1.000
_cell.length_b   1.000
_cell.length_c   1.000
_cell.angle_alpha   90.00
_cell.angle_beta   90.00
_cell.angle_gamma   90.00
#
_symmetry.space_group_name_H-M   'P 1'
#
loop_
_entity.id
_entity.type
_entity.pdbx_description
1 polymer ?
#
loop_
_entity_poly.entity_id
_entity_poly.type
_entity_poly.pdbx_seq_one_letter_code
_entity_poly.pdbx_strand_id
1 'polypeptide(L)'
;MSYRRAFPSALLAASLALVSCNAVHEAMGTLQDLVKVQAELSKSLGHDQIRVNITNGRFLNIALVNSAWKDLPADQKHAKAIEIARLAYRSYPSRSALTAVSVTFAIHRTYLGFFNYDDTRDCFGFELPQLTAESSASNPTLAVH
;
A
#
# COMPACT_ATOMS: atom_id res chain seq x y z
N MET A 1 8.13 46.08 46.38
CA MET A 1 7.68 45.95 44.98
C MET A 1 8.38 44.76 44.36
N SER A 2 7.68 43.62 44.17
CA SER A 2 8.22 42.46 43.44
C SER A 2 7.10 41.78 42.66
N TYR A 3 7.01 42.12 41.37
CA TYR A 3 6.14 41.42 40.40
C TYR A 3 6.84 40.12 39.97
N ARG A 4 6.39 38.98 40.49
CA ARG A 4 6.81 37.65 40.01
C ARG A 4 6.15 37.38 38.64
N ARG A 5 6.96 37.41 37.58
CA ARG A 5 6.58 37.01 36.23
C ARG A 5 6.47 35.48 36.17
N ALA A 6 5.24 34.97 36.15
CA ALA A 6 4.93 33.54 35.98
C ALA A 6 3.99 33.37 34.77
N PHE A 7 4.48 33.60 33.55
CA PHE A 7 3.66 33.44 32.33
C PHE A 7 4.50 33.12 31.08
N PRO A 8 5.10 31.91 30.97
CA PRO A 8 5.22 31.35 29.62
C PRO A 8 4.89 29.85 29.48
N SER A 9 4.66 29.10 30.56
CA SER A 9 4.55 27.63 30.45
C SER A 9 3.20 27.12 29.89
N ALA A 10 2.12 27.91 30.00
CA ALA A 10 0.79 27.49 29.56
C ALA A 10 0.59 27.58 28.03
N LEU A 11 1.32 28.47 27.34
CA LEU A 11 1.19 28.66 25.89
C LEU A 11 1.88 27.55 25.08
N LEU A 12 2.90 26.89 25.64
CA LEU A 12 3.58 25.78 24.96
C LEU A 12 2.75 24.49 24.96
N ALA A 13 1.97 24.23 26.01
CA ALA A 13 1.16 23.01 26.09
C ALA A 13 -0.02 23.01 25.11
N ALA A 14 -0.61 24.18 24.84
CA ALA A 14 -1.74 24.31 23.92
C ALA A 14 -1.35 24.14 22.44
N SER A 15 -0.12 24.49 22.06
CA SER A 15 0.36 24.35 20.68
C SER A 15 0.70 22.90 20.30
N LEU A 16 1.14 22.06 21.24
CA LEU A 16 1.36 20.63 20.98
C LEU A 16 0.05 19.84 20.79
N ALA A 17 -1.02 20.19 21.50
CA ALA A 17 -2.30 19.49 21.41
C ALA A 17 -2.97 19.65 20.02
N LEU A 18 -2.77 20.80 19.37
CA LEU A 18 -3.34 21.07 18.03
C LEU A 18 -2.56 20.33 16.92
N VAL A 19 -1.24 20.20 17.05
CA VAL A 19 -0.40 19.48 16.07
C VAL A 19 -0.67 17.97 16.12
N SER A 20 -1.00 17.42 17.28
CA SER A 20 -1.31 15.99 17.40
C SER A 20 -2.62 15.57 16.74
N CYS A 21 -3.62 16.46 16.63
CA CYS A 21 -4.92 16.09 16.07
C CYS A 21 -4.86 15.84 14.55
N ASN A 22 -4.12 16.66 13.80
CA ASN A 22 -4.04 16.53 12.35
C ASN A 22 -3.27 15.27 11.93
N ALA A 23 -2.13 14.98 12.59
CA ALA A 23 -1.33 13.80 12.31
C ALA A 23 -2.10 12.49 12.58
N VAL A 24 -2.91 12.45 13.64
CA VAL A 24 -3.76 11.29 13.96
C VAL A 24 -4.85 11.11 12.90
N HIS A 25 -5.47 12.20 12.44
CA HIS A 25 -6.52 12.13 11.42
C HIS A 25 -5.98 11.60 10.09
N GLU A 26 -4.83 12.09 9.64
CA GLU A 26 -4.17 11.63 8.41
C GLU A 26 -3.73 10.15 8.50
N ALA A 27 -3.19 9.74 9.65
CA ALA A 27 -2.82 8.36 9.89
C ALA A 27 -4.05 7.42 9.86
N MET A 28 -5.17 7.83 10.46
CA MET A 28 -6.42 7.08 10.42
C MET A 28 -6.99 6.97 8.99
N GLY A 29 -6.95 8.05 8.22
CA GLY A 29 -7.39 8.04 6.81
C GLY A 29 -6.57 7.06 5.96
N THR A 30 -5.24 7.11 6.12
CA THR A 30 -4.33 6.18 5.43
C THR A 30 -4.64 4.74 5.77
N LEU A 31 -4.85 4.42 7.06
CA LEU A 31 -5.16 3.06 7.48
C LEU A 31 -6.48 2.55 6.87
N GLN A 32 -7.53 3.38 6.85
CA GLN A 32 -8.80 3.02 6.23
C GLN A 32 -8.65 2.76 4.74
N ASP A 33 -7.84 3.55 4.04
CA ASP A 33 -7.57 3.35 2.62
C ASP A 33 -6.84 2.03 2.37
N LEU A 34 -5.86 1.66 3.20
CA LEU A 34 -5.17 0.38 3.10
C LEU A 34 -6.12 -0.81 3.34
N VAL A 35 -7.03 -0.71 4.30
CA VAL A 35 -8.04 -1.74 4.58
C VAL A 35 -8.96 -1.94 3.37
N LYS A 36 -9.38 -0.85 2.71
CA LYS A 36 -10.21 -0.93 1.48
C LYS A 36 -9.46 -1.62 0.34
N VAL A 37 -8.19 -1.27 0.12
CA VAL A 37 -7.36 -1.93 -0.90
C VAL A 37 -7.22 -3.41 -0.60
N GLN A 38 -6.92 -3.77 0.65
CA GLN A 38 -6.80 -5.17 1.06
C GLN A 38 -8.10 -5.94 0.81
N ALA A 39 -9.25 -5.38 1.21
CA ALA A 39 -10.55 -6.02 1.00
C ALA A 39 -10.87 -6.23 -0.48
N GLU A 40 -10.58 -5.23 -1.33
CA GLU A 40 -10.83 -5.30 -2.76
C GLU A 40 -9.90 -6.31 -3.45
N LEU A 41 -8.63 -6.36 -3.03
CA LEU A 41 -7.68 -7.38 -3.50
C LEU A 41 -8.12 -8.78 -3.06
N SER A 42 -8.51 -8.97 -1.80
CA SER A 42 -8.95 -10.28 -1.31
C SER A 42 -10.19 -10.77 -2.02
N LYS A 43 -11.18 -9.89 -2.22
CA LYS A 43 -12.39 -10.18 -2.99
C LYS A 43 -12.07 -10.53 -4.44
N SER A 44 -11.27 -9.70 -5.11
CA SER A 44 -10.99 -9.87 -6.55
C SER A 44 -10.12 -11.08 -6.85
N LEU A 45 -9.19 -11.40 -5.95
CA LEU A 45 -8.21 -12.45 -6.14
C LEU A 45 -8.62 -13.78 -5.49
N GLY A 46 -9.68 -13.80 -4.68
CA GLY A 46 -10.12 -14.98 -3.93
C GLY A 46 -9.07 -15.46 -2.92
N HIS A 47 -8.33 -14.53 -2.30
CA HIS A 47 -7.21 -14.84 -1.42
C HIS A 47 -7.15 -13.91 -0.20
N ASP A 48 -7.16 -14.50 1.00
CA ASP A 48 -7.33 -13.75 2.24
C ASP A 48 -6.01 -13.32 2.90
N GLN A 49 -4.90 -13.99 2.58
CA GLN A 49 -3.60 -13.74 3.20
C GLN A 49 -2.81 -12.63 2.48
N ILE A 50 -3.46 -11.47 2.32
CA ILE A 50 -2.88 -10.28 1.69
C ILE A 50 -2.51 -9.26 2.76
N ARG A 51 -1.25 -8.81 2.74
CA ARG A 51 -0.79 -7.68 3.56
C ARG A 51 -0.58 -6.48 2.65
N VAL A 52 -1.16 -5.33 3.03
CA VAL A 52 -0.98 -4.07 2.32
C VAL A 52 -0.36 -3.07 3.27
N ASN A 53 0.72 -2.42 2.88
CA ASN A 53 1.33 -1.34 3.64
C ASN A 53 1.76 -0.21 2.72
N ILE A 54 1.98 0.97 3.31
CA ILE A 54 2.54 2.13 2.62
C ILE A 54 3.82 2.58 3.29
N THR A 55 4.86 2.80 2.51
CA THR A 55 6.14 3.34 2.98
C THR A 55 6.27 4.78 2.50
N ASN A 56 6.61 5.69 3.44
CA ASN A 56 6.79 7.12 3.19
C ASN A 56 5.60 7.81 2.49
N GLY A 57 4.38 7.26 2.62
CA GLY A 57 3.18 7.78 1.95
C GLY A 57 3.18 7.68 0.41
N ARG A 58 4.20 7.03 -0.19
CA ARG A 58 4.44 7.07 -1.65
C ARG A 58 4.63 5.70 -2.28
N PHE A 59 4.98 4.68 -1.50
CA PHE A 59 5.25 3.34 -2.00
C PHE A 59 4.22 2.38 -1.40
N LEU A 60 3.31 1.88 -2.23
CA LEU A 60 2.33 0.89 -1.81
C LEU A 60 2.94 -0.51 -1.97
N ASN A 61 3.09 -1.26 -0.89
CA ASN A 61 3.61 -2.63 -0.92
C ASN A 61 2.49 -3.61 -0.63
N ILE A 62 2.40 -4.63 -1.47
CA ILE A 62 1.41 -5.71 -1.40
C ILE A 62 2.20 -7.01 -1.23
N ALA A 63 1.96 -7.74 -0.15
CA ALA A 63 2.51 -9.06 0.05
C ALA A 63 1.39 -10.10 0.00
N LEU A 64 1.52 -11.07 -0.90
CA LEU A 64 0.62 -12.22 -1.02
C LEU A 64 1.29 -13.40 -0.32
N VAL A 65 0.78 -13.73 0.86
CA VAL A 65 1.38 -14.70 1.77
C VAL A 65 0.77 -16.07 1.49
N ASN A 66 1.63 -17.07 1.27
CA ASN A 66 1.22 -18.45 0.97
C ASN A 66 0.23 -18.57 -0.22
N SER A 67 0.28 -17.63 -1.16
CA SER A 67 -0.53 -17.71 -2.37
C SER A 67 -0.05 -18.82 -3.31
N ALA A 68 -0.96 -19.43 -4.07
CA ALA A 68 -0.62 -20.41 -5.10
C ALA A 68 0.23 -19.81 -6.24
N TRP A 69 0.17 -18.47 -6.41
CA TRP A 69 0.93 -17.76 -7.45
C TRP A 69 2.44 -17.80 -7.24
N LYS A 70 2.91 -18.11 -6.02
CA LYS A 70 4.33 -18.25 -5.72
C LYS A 70 5.02 -19.35 -6.54
N ASP A 71 4.26 -20.35 -7.00
CA ASP A 71 4.79 -21.51 -7.74
C ASP A 71 4.66 -21.35 -9.26
N LEU A 72 4.14 -20.20 -9.74
CA LEU A 72 4.06 -19.92 -11.18
C LEU A 72 5.46 -19.78 -11.80
N PRO A 73 5.60 -20.00 -13.13
CA PRO A 73 6.79 -19.57 -13.87
C PRO A 73 7.06 -18.07 -13.75
N ALA A 74 8.32 -17.64 -13.86
CA ALA A 74 8.73 -16.26 -13.59
C ALA A 74 8.02 -15.21 -14.46
N ASP A 75 7.82 -15.52 -15.74
CA ASP A 75 7.06 -14.70 -16.70
C ASP A 75 5.59 -14.56 -16.28
N GLN A 76 4.96 -15.65 -15.85
CA GLN A 76 3.59 -15.64 -15.36
C GLN A 76 3.46 -14.94 -14.01
N LYS A 77 4.45 -15.06 -13.12
CA LYS A 77 4.48 -14.29 -11.86
C LYS A 77 4.54 -12.79 -12.13
N HIS A 78 5.39 -12.35 -13.04
CA HIS A 78 5.49 -10.95 -13.40
C HIS A 78 4.18 -10.42 -13.98
N ALA A 79 3.55 -11.16 -14.91
CA ALA A 79 2.25 -10.83 -15.47
C ALA A 79 1.16 -10.74 -14.38
N LYS A 80 1.16 -11.67 -13.42
CA LYS A 80 0.21 -11.63 -12.30
C LYS A 80 0.51 -10.48 -11.34
N ALA A 81 1.78 -10.19 -11.09
CA ALA A 81 2.21 -9.09 -10.22
C ALA A 81 1.77 -7.74 -10.80
N ILE A 82 1.91 -7.49 -12.10
CA ILE A 82 1.46 -6.23 -12.70
C ILE A 82 -0.07 -6.10 -12.69
N GLU A 83 -0.81 -7.19 -12.88
CA GLU A 83 -2.28 -7.22 -12.74
C GLU A 83 -2.71 -6.82 -11.32
N ILE A 84 -2.08 -7.41 -10.30
CA ILE A 84 -2.34 -7.10 -8.89
C ILE A 84 -1.96 -5.65 -8.57
N ALA A 85 -0.80 -5.19 -9.03
CA ALA A 85 -0.33 -3.84 -8.80
C ALA A 85 -1.30 -2.79 -9.40
N ARG A 86 -1.81 -3.05 -10.61
CA ARG A 86 -2.82 -2.20 -11.25
C ARG A 86 -4.14 -2.21 -10.50
N LEU A 87 -4.60 -3.37 -10.04
CA LEU A 87 -5.80 -3.46 -9.23
C LEU A 87 -5.65 -2.64 -7.94
N ALA A 88 -4.57 -2.83 -7.20
CA ALA A 88 -4.29 -2.09 -5.97
C ALA A 88 -4.19 -0.58 -6.22
N TYR A 89 -3.49 -0.16 -7.28
CA TYR A 89 -3.38 1.24 -7.67
C TYR A 89 -4.75 1.87 -7.96
N ARG A 90 -5.63 1.16 -8.68
CA ARG A 90 -6.99 1.65 -8.97
C ARG A 90 -7.85 1.75 -7.72
N SER A 91 -7.70 0.80 -6.79
CA SER A 91 -8.49 0.73 -5.56
C SER A 91 -8.01 1.68 -4.45
N TYR A 92 -6.78 2.19 -4.53
CA TYR A 92 -6.23 3.12 -3.54
C TYR A 92 -6.78 4.54 -3.76
N PRO A 93 -7.55 5.12 -2.80
CA PRO A 93 -8.17 6.43 -3.00
C PRO A 93 -7.17 7.56 -3.24
N SER A 94 -6.04 7.53 -2.52
CA SER A 94 -4.97 8.52 -2.60
C SER A 94 -3.89 8.17 -3.64
N ARG A 95 -4.26 7.47 -4.73
CA ARG A 95 -3.32 6.98 -5.77
C ARG A 95 -2.47 8.05 -6.46
N SER A 96 -2.91 9.31 -6.48
CA SER A 96 -2.12 10.42 -7.01
C SER A 96 -0.85 10.72 -6.19
N ALA A 97 -0.80 10.31 -4.92
CA ALA A 97 0.38 10.46 -4.07
C ALA A 97 1.40 9.32 -4.26
N LEU A 98 1.02 8.22 -4.91
CA LEU A 98 1.89 7.08 -5.12
C LEU A 98 2.98 7.41 -6.15
N THR A 99 4.14 6.78 -5.98
CA THR A 99 5.28 6.81 -6.90
C THR A 99 5.56 5.44 -7.50
N ALA A 100 5.29 4.38 -6.73
CA ALA A 100 5.35 3.01 -7.22
C ALA A 100 4.45 2.09 -6.40
N VAL A 101 4.12 0.95 -6.98
CA VAL A 101 3.45 -0.17 -6.32
C VAL A 101 4.33 -1.41 -6.43
N SER A 102 4.58 -2.07 -5.31
CA SER A 102 5.39 -3.28 -5.24
C SER A 102 4.51 -4.47 -4.86
N VAL A 103 4.72 -5.60 -5.52
CA VAL A 103 4.04 -6.87 -5.25
C VAL A 103 5.07 -7.92 -4.88
N THR A 104 4.87 -8.54 -3.72
CA THR A 104 5.76 -9.52 -3.12
C THR A 104 5.03 -10.85 -2.94
N PHE A 105 5.64 -11.94 -3.37
CA PHE A 105 5.18 -13.29 -3.07
C PHE A 105 5.99 -13.84 -1.89
N ALA A 106 5.31 -14.04 -0.76
CA ALA A 106 5.95 -14.46 0.50
C ALA A 106 5.40 -15.81 0.97
N ILE A 107 6.23 -16.57 1.68
CA ILE A 107 5.81 -17.79 2.37
C ILE A 107 5.96 -17.53 3.87
N HIS A 108 4.86 -17.63 4.60
CA HIS A 108 4.87 -17.54 6.06
C HIS A 108 4.72 -18.94 6.64
N ARG A 109 5.70 -19.38 7.42
CA ARG A 109 5.67 -20.67 8.13
C ARG A 109 5.81 -20.45 9.62
N THR A 110 4.98 -21.15 10.38
CA THR A 110 5.08 -21.20 11.84
C THR A 110 5.60 -22.56 12.25
N TYR A 111 6.78 -22.60 12.86
CA TYR A 111 7.39 -23.79 13.45
C TYR A 111 7.16 -23.80 14.97
N LEU A 112 6.85 -24.98 15.52
CA LEU A 112 6.65 -25.20 16.96
C LEU A 112 5.60 -24.28 17.63
N GLY A 113 4.74 -23.61 16.86
CA GLY A 113 3.69 -22.71 17.37
C GLY A 113 4.15 -21.30 17.73
N PHE A 114 5.44 -20.98 17.72
CA PHE A 114 5.97 -19.66 18.09
C PHE A 114 7.13 -19.15 17.23
N PHE A 115 7.80 -20.00 16.45
CA PHE A 115 8.82 -19.55 15.51
C PHE A 115 8.18 -19.21 14.17
N ASN A 116 8.04 -17.91 13.90
CA ASN A 116 7.54 -17.42 12.62
C ASN A 116 8.71 -17.12 11.69
N TYR A 117 8.65 -17.64 10.46
CA TYR A 117 9.61 -17.37 9.41
C TYR A 117 8.88 -16.88 8.15
N ASP A 118 9.33 -15.74 7.64
CA ASP A 118 8.86 -15.14 6.39
C ASP A 118 9.94 -15.33 5.31
N ASP A 119 9.66 -16.14 4.30
CA ASP A 119 10.50 -16.30 3.10
C ASP A 119 9.96 -15.38 2.00
N THR A 120 10.67 -14.29 1.71
CA THR A 120 10.33 -13.40 0.59
C THR A 120 11.05 -13.91 -0.65
N ARG A 121 10.30 -14.47 -1.61
CA ARG A 121 10.92 -15.11 -2.78
C ARG A 121 11.05 -14.21 -3.97
N ASP A 122 10.00 -13.45 -4.27
CA ASP A 122 9.93 -12.64 -5.47
C ASP A 122 9.28 -11.29 -5.15
N CYS A 123 9.92 -10.21 -5.57
CA CYS A 123 9.41 -8.85 -5.42
C CYS A 123 9.45 -8.14 -6.78
N PHE A 124 8.32 -7.56 -7.17
CA PHE A 124 8.14 -6.85 -8.43
C PHE A 124 7.66 -5.43 -8.14
N GLY A 125 8.44 -4.43 -8.55
CA GLY A 125 8.10 -3.01 -8.41
C GLY A 125 7.63 -2.43 -9.74
N PHE A 126 6.58 -1.62 -9.69
CA PHE A 126 5.99 -0.99 -10.87
C PHE A 126 5.81 0.51 -10.66
N GLU A 127 6.33 1.30 -11.60
CA GLU A 127 6.18 2.75 -11.63
C GLU A 127 4.84 3.17 -12.26
N LEU A 128 4.43 4.42 -12.04
CA LEU A 128 3.14 4.93 -12.52
C LEU A 128 2.90 4.72 -14.02
N PRO A 129 3.86 4.98 -14.93
CA PRO A 129 3.63 4.76 -16.36
C PRO A 129 3.23 3.31 -16.69
N GLN A 130 3.78 2.33 -15.98
CA GLN A 130 3.47 0.91 -16.20
C GLN A 130 2.08 0.53 -15.67
N LEU A 131 1.63 1.22 -14.63
CA LEU A 131 0.32 1.03 -14.01
C LEU A 131 -0.82 1.69 -14.81
N THR A 132 -0.52 2.71 -15.62
CA THR A 132 -1.51 3.46 -16.41
C THR A 132 -1.55 3.08 -17.90
N ALA A 133 -0.45 2.57 -18.47
CA ALA A 133 -0.30 2.34 -19.92
C ALA A 133 -1.36 1.42 -20.56
N GLU A 134 -1.93 0.47 -19.81
CA GLU A 134 -2.92 -0.48 -20.35
C GLU A 134 -4.28 0.18 -20.64
N SER A 135 -4.57 1.34 -20.05
CA SER A 135 -5.81 2.07 -20.32
C SER A 135 -5.80 2.83 -21.66
N SER A 136 -4.64 2.98 -22.31
CA SER A 136 -4.48 3.76 -23.55
C SER A 136 -4.41 2.89 -24.81
N ALA A 137 -4.22 1.58 -24.68
CA ALA A 137 -4.03 0.67 -25.82
C ALA A 137 -5.33 0.03 -26.36
N SER A 138 -6.50 0.32 -25.76
CA SER A 138 -7.79 -0.31 -26.15
C SER A 138 -8.65 0.50 -27.11
N ASN A 139 -8.12 1.55 -27.75
CA ASN A 139 -8.84 2.29 -28.80
C ASN A 139 -8.11 2.17 -30.16
N PRO A 140 -8.23 1.03 -30.87
CA PRO A 140 -7.97 1.03 -32.30
C PRO A 140 -9.13 1.80 -32.95
N THR A 141 -8.99 3.12 -33.06
CA THR A 141 -9.79 3.90 -34.00
C THR A 141 -9.47 3.36 -35.39
N LEU A 142 -10.34 2.48 -35.87
CA LEU A 142 -10.48 2.08 -37.26
C LEU A 142 -10.70 3.35 -38.10
N ALA A 143 -9.62 3.97 -38.54
CA ALA A 143 -9.64 4.88 -39.66
C ALA A 143 -9.76 4.02 -40.92
N VAL A 144 -11.00 3.75 -41.30
CA VAL A 144 -11.32 3.24 -42.64
C VAL A 144 -11.16 4.42 -43.59
N HIS A 145 -10.14 4.34 -44.45
CA HIS A 145 -10.02 5.12 -45.68
C HIS A 145 -10.58 4.30 -46.84
#